data_AF-A0A1M5X4D3-F1
#
_entry.id   AF-A0A1M5X4D3-F1
#
_cell.length_a   1.000
_cell.length_b   1.000
_cell.length_c   1.000
_cell.angle_alpha   90.00
_cell.angle_beta   90.00
_cell.angle_gamma   90.00
#
_symmetry.space_group_name_H-M   'P 1'
#
loop_
_entity.id
_entity.type
_entity.pdbx_description
1 polymer ?
#
loop_
_entity_poly.entity_id
_entity_poly.type
_entity_poly.pdbx_seq_one_letter_code
_entity_poly.pdbx_strand_id
1 'polypeptide(L)' 'MEKFVPFDKLSKRKKRELLAKRRKTWEGLSPVTRRPEEPKAYKREKTRRWGDDDSSQARFFALFMRSSARMPA' A
#
# COMPACT_ATOMS: atom_id res chain seq x y z
N MET A 1 -15.94 23.89 37.56
CA MET A 1 -15.66 23.70 36.12
C MET A 1 -14.36 24.41 35.78
N GLU A 2 -13.41 23.72 35.15
CA GLU A 2 -12.24 24.39 34.62
C GLU A 2 -12.66 25.40 33.55
N LYS A 3 -12.15 26.62 33.62
CA LYS A 3 -12.45 27.66 32.63
C LYS A 3 -11.79 27.27 31.31
N PHE A 4 -12.56 27.29 30.23
CA PHE A 4 -12.02 27.06 28.89
C PHE A 4 -11.03 28.19 28.54
N VAL A 5 -9.78 27.83 28.27
CA VAL A 5 -8.75 28.76 27.82
C VAL A 5 -8.41 28.45 26.37
N PRO A 6 -8.60 29.39 25.43
CA PRO A 6 -8.20 29.20 24.04
C PRO A 6 -6.71 28.90 23.90
N PHE A 7 -6.37 28.04 22.93
CA PHE A 7 -4.99 27.58 22.73
C PHE A 7 -4.00 28.74 22.60
N ASP A 8 -4.37 29.80 21.88
CA ASP A 8 -3.47 30.93 21.60
C ASP A 8 -3.06 31.70 22.85
N LYS A 9 -3.91 31.71 23.87
CA LYS A 9 -3.68 32.40 25.15
C LYS A 9 -2.90 31.55 26.16
N LEU A 10 -2.56 30.31 25.82
CA LEU A 10 -1.73 29.47 26.68
C LEU A 10 -0.26 29.91 26.65
N SER A 11 0.41 29.73 27.79
CA SER A 11 1.86 29.90 27.88
C SER A 11 2.58 28.93 26.93
N LYS A 12 3.79 29.31 26.49
CA LYS A 12 4.62 28.47 25.61
C LYS A 12 4.81 27.05 26.16
N ARG A 13 4.94 26.90 27.49
CA ARG A 13 5.09 25.61 28.17
C ARG A 13 3.83 24.75 28.07
N LYS A 14 2.66 25.30 28.40
CA LYS A 14 1.38 24.56 28.31
C LYS A 14 1.06 24.14 26.87
N LYS A 15 1.35 24.99 25.89
CA LYS A 15 1.21 24.63 24.45
C LYS A 15 2.05 23.40 24.10
N ARG A 16 3.31 23.35 24.55
CA ARG A 16 4.20 22.20 24.32
C ARG A 16 3.68 20.92 24.97
N GLU A 17 3.19 20.99 26.21
CA GLU A 17 2.62 19.84 26.91
C GLU A 17 1.38 19.28 26.19
N LEU A 18 0.45 20.14 25.77
CA LEU A 18 -0.73 19.73 24.98
C LEU A 18 -0.34 19.11 23.65
N LEU A 19 0.59 19.74 22.91
CA LEU A 19 1.06 19.22 21.63
C LEU A 19 1.83 17.91 21.80
N ALA A 20 2.59 17.72 22.87
CA ALA A 20 3.26 16.46 23.17
C ALA A 20 2.25 15.33 23.45
N LYS A 21 1.15 15.63 24.16
CA LYS A 21 0.03 14.68 24.35
C LYS A 21 -0.62 14.31 23.01
N ARG A 22 -0.87 15.30 22.13
CA ARG A 22 -1.44 15.08 20.79
C ARG A 22 -0.50 14.31 19.86
N ARG A 23 0.80 14.62 19.85
CA ARG A 23 1.79 13.93 18.97
C ARG A 23 1.96 12.45 19.28
N LYS A 24 1.74 12.04 20.53
CA LYS A 24 1.79 10.62 20.91
C LYS A 24 0.67 9.80 20.25
N THR A 25 -0.39 10.45 19.79
CA THR A 25 -1.57 9.82 19.20
C THR A 25 -1.78 10.34 17.78
N TRP A 26 -1.13 9.71 16.80
CA TRP A 26 -1.49 9.84 15.38
C TRP A 26 -2.80 9.08 15.09
N GLU A 27 -3.84 9.25 15.90
CA GLU A 27 -5.12 8.49 15.76
C GLU A 27 -4.93 6.97 15.64
N GLY A 28 -3.96 6.40 16.37
CA GLY A 28 -3.63 4.97 16.31
C GLY A 28 -2.72 4.56 15.14
N LEU A 29 -2.40 5.47 14.21
CA LEU A 29 -1.45 5.24 13.12
C LEU A 29 -0.01 5.53 13.59
N SER A 30 0.62 4.54 14.21
CA SER A 30 2.06 4.59 14.41
C SER A 30 2.77 4.39 13.06
N PRO A 31 3.65 5.30 12.59
CA PRO A 31 4.45 5.04 11.40
C PRO A 31 5.35 3.80 11.55
N VAL A 32 5.59 3.35 12.79
CA VAL A 32 6.31 2.12 13.09
C VAL A 32 5.46 0.88 12.77
N THR A 33 4.13 0.92 12.89
CA THR A 33 3.26 -0.24 12.60
C THR A 33 3.01 -0.46 11.10
N ARG A 34 3.42 0.49 10.25
CA ARG A 34 3.48 0.30 8.79
C ARG A 34 4.84 -0.21 8.31
N ARG A 35 5.78 -0.53 9.21
CA ARG A 35 7.05 -1.12 8.80
C ARG A 35 6.80 -2.54 8.29
N PRO A 36 7.23 -2.87 7.05
CA PRO A 36 7.27 -4.26 6.63
C PRO A 36 8.24 -5.00 7.56
N GLU A 37 7.85 -6.20 8.00
CA GLU A 37 8.60 -7.01 8.97
C GLU A 37 10.07 -7.15 8.58
N GLU A 38 10.35 -7.37 7.28
CA GLU A 38 11.71 -7.49 6.76
C GLU A 38 11.79 -7.03 5.28
N PRO A 39 12.17 -5.76 5.00
CA PRO A 39 12.14 -5.23 3.63
C PRO A 39 13.17 -5.88 2.68
N LYS A 40 14.24 -6.46 3.23
CA LYS A 40 15.34 -7.08 2.46
C LYS A 40 15.36 -8.62 2.56
N ALA A 41 14.48 -9.22 3.35
CA ALA A 41 14.48 -10.67 3.48
C ALA A 41 13.98 -11.34 2.20
N TYR A 42 14.67 -12.41 1.83
CA TYR A 42 14.30 -13.23 0.70
C TYR A 42 13.05 -14.04 1.06
N LYS A 43 11.91 -13.73 0.43
CA LYS A 43 10.68 -14.51 0.52
C LYS A 43 10.51 -15.30 -0.78
N ARG A 44 10.71 -16.62 -0.74
CA ARG A 44 10.62 -17.54 -1.91
C ARG A 44 9.25 -17.49 -2.61
N GLU A 45 8.21 -17.05 -1.92
CA GLU A 45 6.87 -16.84 -2.47
C GLU A 45 6.80 -15.69 -3.50
N LYS A 46 7.71 -14.69 -3.40
CA LYS A 46 7.73 -13.54 -4.32
C LYS A 46 8.39 -13.82 -5.66
N THR A 47 9.18 -14.89 -5.75
CA THR A 47 9.78 -15.28 -7.02
C THR A 47 8.72 -15.92 -7.90
N ARG A 48 8.30 -15.17 -8.93
CA ARG A 48 7.55 -15.73 -10.07
C ARG A 48 8.29 -16.98 -10.53
N ARG A 49 7.62 -18.14 -10.60
CA ARG A 49 8.19 -19.31 -11.27
C ARG A 49 8.43 -18.92 -12.73
N TRP A 50 9.69 -18.73 -13.10
CA TRP A 50 10.07 -18.67 -14.51
C TRP A 50 9.95 -20.10 -15.04
N GLY A 51 8.82 -20.42 -15.68
CA GLY A 51 8.58 -21.75 -16.22
C GLY A 51 7.14 -22.09 -16.59
N ASP A 52 6.14 -21.46 -15.97
CA ASP A 52 4.75 -21.94 -16.06
C ASP A 52 3.74 -20.87 -16.54
N ASP A 53 4.07 -20.09 -17.58
CA ASP A 53 3.04 -19.26 -18.25
C ASP A 53 3.30 -19.07 -19.75
N ASP A 54 3.47 -20.18 -20.46
CA ASP A 54 3.30 -20.22 -21.93
C ASP A 54 2.00 -20.97 -22.31
N SER A 55 0.90 -20.63 -21.66
CA SER A 55 -0.43 -21.15 -22.05
C SER A 55 -1.49 -20.06 -22.23
N SER A 56 -1.18 -18.82 -21.84
CA SER A 56 -2.04 -17.66 -22.04
C SER A 56 -1.78 -16.93 -23.36
N GLN A 57 -0.55 -16.92 -23.87
CA GLN A 57 -0.21 -16.31 -25.17
C GLN A 57 -0.55 -17.21 -26.38
N ALA A 58 -0.42 -18.53 -26.24
CA ALA A 58 -0.70 -19.49 -27.31
C ALA A 58 -2.19 -19.54 -27.72
N ARG A 59 -3.12 -19.17 -26.82
CA ARG A 59 -4.56 -19.17 -27.10
C ARG A 59 -5.01 -18.03 -28.00
N PHE A 60 -4.36 -16.87 -27.94
CA PHE A 60 -4.70 -15.72 -28.77
C PHE A 60 -4.24 -15.92 -30.23
N PHE A 61 -3.03 -16.45 -30.46
CA PHE A 61 -2.52 -16.72 -31.81
C PHE A 61 -3.29 -17.84 -32.51
N ALA A 62 -3.70 -18.89 -31.79
CA ALA A 62 -4.47 -20.00 -32.37
C ALA A 62 -5.90 -19.60 -32.81
N LEU A 63 -6.55 -18.66 -32.09
CA LEU A 63 -7.85 -18.12 -32.52
C LEU A 63 -7.73 -17.21 -33.74
N PHE A 64 -6.65 -16.43 -33.84
CA PHE A 64 -6.42 -15.53 -34.97
C PHE A 64 -6.17 -16.31 -36.27
N MET A 65 -5.31 -17.34 -36.24
CA MET A 65 -5.02 -18.19 -37.41
C MET A 65 -6.20 -19.07 -37.85
N ARG A 66 -7.16 -19.35 -36.96
CA ARG A 66 -8.38 -20.10 -37.30
C ARG A 66 -9.48 -19.23 -37.90
N SER A 67 -9.34 -17.90 -37.81
CA SER A 67 -10.29 -16.94 -38.40
C SER A 67 -9.98 -16.55 -39.85
N SER A 68 -8.75 -16.76 -40.33
CA SER A 68 -8.33 -16.39 -41.69
C SER A 68 -8.53 -17.49 -42.74
N ALA A 69 -9.00 -18.69 -42.37
CA ALA A 69 -9.12 -19.84 -43.26
C ALA A 69 -10.58 -20.18 -43.65
N ARG A 70 -11.46 -19.18 -43.74
CA ARG A 70 -12.78 -19.35 -44.38
C ARG A 70 -13.27 -18.06 -45.01
N MET A 71 -13.00 -17.89 -46.30
CA MET A 71 -14.07 -17.59 -47.26
C MET A 71 -13.67 -18.07 -48.67
N PRO A 72 -14.54 -18.86 -49.34
CA PRO A 72 -14.43 -19.24 -50.75
C PRO A 72 -15.20 -18.27 -51.67
N ALA A 73 -14.76 -18.14 -52.92
CA ALA A 73 -15.57 -18.12 -54.15
C ALA A 73 -14.63 -18.14 -55.36
#